data_AF-A0A9D4HK66-F1
#
_entry.id   AF-A0A9D4HK66-F1
#
_cell.length_a   1.000
_cell.length_b   1.000
_cell.length_c   1.000
_cell.angle_alpha   90.00
_cell.angle_beta   90.00
_cell.angle_gamma   90.00
#
_symmetry.space_group_name_H-M   'P 1'
#
loop_
_entity.id
_entity.type
_entity.pdbx_description
1 polymer ?
#
loop_
_entity_poly.entity_id
_entity_poly.type
_entity_poly.pdbx_seq_one_letter_code
_entity_poly.pdbx_strand_id
1 'polypeptide(L)'
;MSINTIPTDKDLANISACIGEGWELLSVYLNINEQMDVDGSRVYKIFHILRSWKRQKNETMKLLLKSLVEAENTIVVDWELMRKILGYGKEVLLL
;
A
#
# COMPACT_ATOMS: atom_id res chain seq x y z
N MET A 1 -2.99 -7.31 14.49
CA MET A 1 -3.68 -7.50 13.20
C MET A 1 -2.89 -8.54 12.41
N SER A 2 -3.51 -9.41 11.61
CA SER A 2 -2.76 -10.43 10.85
C SER A 2 -2.47 -9.94 9.43
N ILE A 3 -1.30 -10.24 8.87
CA ILE A 3 -1.00 -9.94 7.46
C ILE A 3 -1.78 -10.85 6.49
N ASN A 4 -2.42 -11.91 6.99
CA ASN A 4 -3.20 -12.85 6.19
C ASN A 4 -4.67 -12.43 6.04
N THR A 5 -5.07 -11.27 6.56
CA THR A 5 -6.42 -10.73 6.38
C THR A 5 -6.45 -9.70 5.24
N ILE A 6 -7.62 -9.55 4.63
CA ILE A 6 -7.88 -8.48 3.65
C ILE A 6 -7.76 -7.12 4.38
N PRO A 7 -7.00 -6.15 3.84
CA PRO A 7 -6.82 -4.86 4.49
C PRO A 7 -8.13 -4.08 4.56
N THR A 8 -8.41 -3.45 5.70
CA THR A 8 -9.54 -2.53 5.86
C THR A 8 -9.24 -1.20 5.18
N ASP A 9 -10.26 -0.39 4.89
CA ASP A 9 -10.05 0.95 4.31
C ASP A 9 -9.21 1.84 5.26
N LYS A 10 -9.29 1.60 6.58
CA LYS A 10 -8.41 2.24 7.57
C LYS A 10 -6.95 1.83 7.37
N ASP A 11 -6.68 0.55 7.14
CA ASP A 11 -5.31 0.06 6.92
C ASP A 11 -4.73 0.63 5.63
N LEU A 12 -5.53 0.71 4.57
CA LEU A 12 -5.11 1.33 3.30
C LEU A 12 -4.81 2.82 3.48
N ALA A 13 -5.62 3.56 4.24
CA ALA A 13 -5.35 4.97 4.54
C ALA A 13 -4.03 5.15 5.32
N ASN A 14 -3.77 4.27 6.28
CA ASN A 14 -2.54 4.25 7.05
C ASN A 14 -1.31 3.95 6.18
N ILE A 15 -1.39 2.95 5.29
CA ILE A 15 -0.32 2.61 4.34
C ILE A 15 -0.05 3.78 3.40
N SER A 16 -1.10 4.46 2.94
CA SER A 16 -0.99 5.59 2.03
C SER A 16 -0.18 6.75 2.62
N ALA A 17 -0.26 6.95 3.94
CA ALA A 17 0.52 7.97 4.64
C ALA A 17 2.01 7.62 4.71
N CYS A 18 2.37 6.34 4.56
CA CYS A 18 3.75 5.86 4.63
C CYS A 18 4.45 5.84 3.27
N ILE A 19 3.71 6.03 2.18
CA ILE A 19 4.26 6.00 0.81
C ILE A 19 4.60 7.44 0.38
N GLY A 20 5.85 7.60 -0.02
CA GLY A 20 6.49 8.88 -0.33
C GLY A 20 6.68 9.09 -1.83
N GLU A 21 7.90 9.39 -2.24
CA GLU A 21 8.27 9.60 -3.63
C GLU A 21 8.14 8.32 -4.47
N GLY A 22 7.89 8.47 -5.77
CA GLY A 22 7.70 7.35 -6.70
C GLY A 22 6.32 6.69 -6.63
N TRP A 23 5.43 7.19 -5.79
CA TRP A 23 4.07 6.65 -5.59
C TRP A 23 3.23 6.61 -6.88
N GLU A 24 3.52 7.44 -7.86
CA GLU A 24 2.85 7.47 -9.16
C GLU A 24 2.99 6.13 -9.91
N LEU A 25 4.08 5.40 -9.66
CA LEU A 25 4.34 4.09 -10.25
C LEU A 25 3.63 2.96 -9.50
N LEU A 26 3.01 3.23 -8.35
CA LEU A 26 2.36 2.22 -7.52
C LEU A 26 1.25 1.47 -8.28
N SER A 27 0.48 2.17 -9.12
CA SER A 27 -0.55 1.54 -9.95
C SER A 27 0.03 0.50 -10.92
N VAL A 28 1.23 0.77 -11.46
CA VAL A 28 1.95 -0.15 -12.37
C VAL A 28 2.38 -1.40 -11.61
N TYR A 29 3.04 -1.24 -10.45
CA TYR A 29 3.47 -2.38 -9.62
C TYR A 29 2.31 -3.22 -9.10
N LEU A 30 1.20 -2.58 -8.79
CA LEU A 30 -0.02 -3.27 -8.34
C LEU A 30 -0.83 -3.84 -9.50
N ASN A 31 -0.43 -3.59 -10.75
CA ASN A 31 -1.10 -3.96 -11.99
C ASN A 31 -2.57 -3.51 -12.02
N ILE A 32 -2.78 -2.24 -11.68
CA ILE A 32 -4.10 -1.59 -11.66
C ILE A 32 -4.21 -0.73 -12.90
N ASN A 33 -5.25 -1.00 -13.68
CA ASN A 33 -5.50 -0.30 -14.94
C ASN A 33 -6.50 0.84 -14.74
N GLU A 34 -6.32 1.62 -13.67
CA GLU A 34 -7.19 2.75 -13.35
C GLU A 34 -6.50 4.06 -13.73
N GLN A 35 -7.15 4.83 -14.60
CA GLN A 35 -6.73 6.18 -14.90
C GLN A 35 -7.03 7.06 -13.68
N MET A 36 -5.98 7.52 -13.00
CA MET A 36 -6.14 8.41 -11.85
C MET A 36 -6.45 9.83 -12.30
N ASP A 37 -7.72 10.12 -12.54
CA ASP A 37 -8.21 11.48 -12.79
C ASP A 37 -8.84 12.09 -11.53
N VAL A 38 -8.23 11.81 -10.37
CA VAL A 38 -8.72 12.23 -9.06
C VAL A 38 -7.88 13.40 -8.57
N ASP A 39 -8.45 14.60 -8.52
CA ASP A 39 -7.82 15.74 -7.84
C ASP A 39 -7.75 15.49 -6.33
N GLY A 40 -6.60 15.77 -5.72
CA GLY A 40 -6.41 15.56 -4.29
C GLY A 40 -4.95 15.50 -3.84
N SER A 41 -4.76 15.35 -2.52
CA SER A 41 -3.44 15.18 -1.93
C SER A 41 -2.81 13.85 -2.34
N ARG A 42 -1.47 13.77 -2.31
CA ARG A 42 -0.71 12.54 -2.56
C ARG A 42 -1.28 11.34 -1.80
N VAL A 43 -1.49 11.50 -0.49
CA VAL A 43 -2.02 10.43 0.38
C VAL A 43 -3.40 9.97 -0.07
N TYR A 44 -4.26 10.89 -0.50
CA TYR A 44 -5.59 10.54 -1.01
C TYR A 44 -5.53 9.78 -2.33
N LYS A 45 -4.64 10.17 -3.25
CA LYS A 45 -4.42 9.46 -4.51
C LYS A 45 -3.90 8.04 -4.23
N ILE A 46 -2.87 7.89 -3.41
CA ILE A 46 -2.34 6.58 -3.02
C ILE A 46 -3.43 5.70 -2.40
N PHE A 47 -4.26 6.26 -1.52
CA PHE A 47 -5.39 5.54 -0.93
C PHE A 47 -6.34 4.98 -1.98
N HIS A 48 -6.65 5.75 -3.03
CA HIS A 48 -7.49 5.29 -4.13
C HIS A 48 -6.83 4.16 -4.93
N ILE A 49 -5.52 4.27 -5.25
CA ILE A 49 -4.77 3.18 -5.90
C ILE A 49 -4.93 1.89 -5.07
N LEU A 50 -4.63 1.97 -3.77
CA LEU A 50 -4.70 0.82 -2.88
C LEU A 50 -6.12 0.26 -2.73
N ARG A 51 -7.13 1.13 -2.72
CA ARG A 51 -8.53 0.73 -2.64
C ARG A 51 -8.99 0.01 -3.91
N SER A 52 -8.55 0.48 -5.07
CA SER A 52 -8.84 -0.15 -6.36
C SER A 52 -8.11 -1.48 -6.50
N TRP A 53 -6.87 -1.58 -6.05
CA TRP A 53 -6.15 -2.85 -5.94
C TRP A 53 -6.94 -3.85 -5.08
N LYS A 54 -7.41 -3.42 -3.90
CA LYS A 54 -8.22 -4.25 -3.01
C LYS A 54 -9.50 -4.72 -3.70
N ARG A 55 -10.19 -3.84 -4.44
CA ARG A 55 -11.41 -4.21 -5.17
C ARG A 55 -11.15 -5.18 -6.31
N GLN A 56 -10.05 -5.01 -7.05
CA GLN A 56 -9.72 -5.82 -8.21
C GLN A 56 -9.18 -7.20 -7.83
N LYS A 57 -8.33 -7.27 -6.80
CA LYS A 57 -7.68 -8.53 -6.40
C LYS A 57 -8.41 -9.23 -5.26
N ASN A 58 -9.02 -8.48 -4.33
CA ASN A 58 -9.62 -9.01 -3.10
C ASN A 58 -8.63 -9.86 -2.27
N GLU A 59 -7.40 -9.37 -2.15
CA GLU A 59 -6.25 -10.11 -1.62
C GLU A 59 -5.83 -9.67 -0.21
N THR A 60 -4.95 -10.47 0.39
CA THR A 60 -4.44 -10.26 1.75
C THR A 60 -3.41 -9.13 1.83
N MET A 61 -3.27 -8.54 3.03
CA MET A 61 -2.24 -7.54 3.33
C MET A 61 -0.84 -8.02 2.94
N LYS A 62 -0.54 -9.31 3.12
CA LYS A 62 0.75 -9.93 2.77
C LYS A 62 1.12 -9.70 1.31
N LEU A 63 0.17 -9.85 0.38
CA LEU A 63 0.45 -9.66 -1.04
C LEU A 63 0.71 -8.19 -1.37
N LEU A 64 -0.02 -7.28 -0.72
CA LEU A 64 0.21 -5.84 -0.86
C LEU A 64 1.62 -5.46 -0.38
N LEU A 65 1.99 -5.90 0.82
CA LEU A 65 3.32 -5.62 1.38
C LEU A 65 4.42 -6.21 0.51
N LYS A 66 4.25 -7.44 0.00
CA LYS A 66 5.20 -8.04 -0.93
C LYS A 66 5.40 -7.20 -2.20
N SER A 67 4.31 -6.69 -2.76
CA SER A 67 4.38 -5.82 -3.95
C SER A 67 5.12 -4.50 -3.66
N LEU A 68 4.96 -3.96 -2.45
CA LEU A 68 5.67 -2.76 -2.00
C LEU A 68 7.16 -3.02 -1.76
N VAL A 69 7.53 -4.20 -1.23
CA VAL A 69 8.93 -4.63 -1.10
C VAL A 69 9.58 -4.77 -2.48
N GLU A 70 8.91 -5.42 -3.44
CA GLU A 70 9.41 -5.52 -4.83
C GLU A 70 9.58 -4.14 -5.50
N ALA A 71 8.80 -3.16 -5.07
CA ALA A 71 8.87 -1.78 -5.56
C ALA A 71 9.84 -0.88 -4.77
N GLU A 72 10.48 -1.34 -3.70
CA GLU A 72 11.21 -0.47 -2.74
C GLU A 72 12.38 0.31 -3.35
N ASN A 73 12.96 -0.21 -4.43
CA ASN A 73 14.04 0.47 -5.18
C ASN A 73 13.53 1.64 -6.01
N THR A 74 12.21 1.80 -6.13
CA THR A 74 11.53 2.80 -6.98
C THR A 74 10.55 3.65 -6.20
N ILE A 75 9.86 3.06 -5.22
CA ILE A 75 8.86 3.71 -4.37
C ILE A 75 9.42 3.81 -2.95
N VAL A 76 9.49 5.03 -2.45
CA VAL A 76 9.92 5.26 -1.07
C VAL A 76 8.79 4.90 -0.12
N VAL A 77 9.05 3.95 0.79
CA VAL A 77 8.10 3.52 1.81
C VAL A 77 8.73 3.69 3.19
N ASP A 78 8.07 4.43 4.08
CA ASP A 78 8.47 4.53 5.49
C ASP A 78 8.00 3.28 6.25
N TRP A 79 8.84 2.25 6.21
CA TRP A 79 8.59 0.98 6.90
C TRP A 79 8.58 1.09 8.42
N GLU A 80 9.23 2.10 9.01
CA GLU A 80 9.18 2.31 10.45
C GLU A 80 7.83 2.89 10.88
N LEU A 81 7.37 3.92 10.19
CA LEU A 81 6.06 4.51 10.39
C LEU A 81 4.95 3.49 10.13
N MET A 82 5.07 2.72 9.05
CA MET A 82 4.08 1.69 8.70
C MET A 82 3.93 0.64 9.80
N ARG A 83 5.05 0.18 10.40
CA ARG A 83 5.02 -0.75 11.54
C ARG A 83 4.32 -0.14 12.76
N LYS A 84 4.65 1.11 13.10
CA LYS A 84 4.04 1.83 14.23
C LYS A 84 2.53 1.99 14.06
N ILE A 85 2.08 2.36 12.86
CA ILE A 85 0.66 2.64 12.60
C ILE A 85 -0.17 1.36 12.48
N LEU A 86 0.34 0.33 11.78
CA LEU A 86 -0.41 -0.91 11.57
C LEU A 86 -0.30 -1.88 12.75
N GLY A 87 0.65 -1.66 13.65
CA GLY A 87 0.87 -2.52 14.82
C GLY A 87 1.27 -3.95 14.44
N TYR A 88 1.83 -4.16 13.24
CA TYR A 88 2.40 -5.43 12.85
C TYR A 88 3.71 -5.64 13.61
N GLY A 89 3.86 -6.82 14.22
CA GLY A 89 5.09 -7.22 14.90
C GLY A 89 6.22 -7.55 13.91
N LYS A 90 7.13 -8.45 14.29
CA LYS A 90 8.26 -8.91 13.45
C LYS A 90 7.84 -9.54 12.10
N GLU A 91 6.55 -9.76 11.85
CA GLU A 91 6.04 -10.42 10.64
C GLU A 91 6.36 -9.66 9.34
N VAL A 92 6.52 -8.33 9.40
CA VAL A 92 6.96 -7.52 8.24
C VAL A 92 8.45 -7.74 7.93
N LEU A 93 9.26 -8.19 8.90
CA LEU A 93 10.70 -8.46 8.72
C LEU A 93 10.99 -9.82 8.06
N LEU A 94 9.95 -10.61 7.78
CA LEU A 94 10.06 -11.95 7.20
C LEU A 94 9.56 -12.00 5.74
N LEU A 95 9.17 -10.84 5.18
CA LEU A 95 8.88 -10.65 3.76
C LEU A 95 10.14 -10.17 3.05
#